data_AF-K3X7F0-F1
#
_entry.id   AF-K3X7F0-F1
#
_cell.length_a   1.000
_cell.length_b   1.000
_cell.length_c   1.000
_cell.angle_alpha   90.00
_cell.angle_beta   90.00
_cell.angle_gamma   90.00
#
_symmetry.space_group_name_H-M   'P 1'
#
loop_
_entity.id
_entity.type
_entity.pdbx_description
1 polymer ?
#
loop_
_entity_poly.entity_id
_entity_poly.type
_entity_poly.pdbx_seq_one_letter_code
_entity_poly.pdbx_strand_id
1 'polypeptide(L)'
;MGKKKVPAEQKAAAAGSSSHGIASLFLEMQSKSAQWYNKEREGIALIEGFQTALNACRDELQPMDGASTNSASMRAGSDDHTKHAMASFAGLGGNSQMDPLLAEDLFAQVKALKQDFDELLEEMYDLHRRARTVALTSSSGDGADTAGVTLTPIDYFQFIGQELAAYEAEYQHVEALLEMMSFEISTAQLRTLVISWSTSPFLNPAQSREFRKRHDVVHSN
;
A
#
# COMPACT_ATOMS: atom_id res chain seq x y z
N MET A 1 -33.62 51.68 8.84
CA MET A 1 -33.08 51.48 7.48
C MET A 1 -31.60 51.81 7.50
N GLY A 2 -30.74 50.82 7.31
CA GLY A 2 -29.29 51.03 7.21
C GLY A 2 -28.67 49.88 6.44
N LYS A 3 -28.77 49.91 5.10
CA LYS A 3 -28.14 48.92 4.23
C LYS A 3 -26.63 49.09 4.30
N LYS A 4 -25.96 48.29 5.14
CA LYS A 4 -24.50 48.17 5.13
C LYS A 4 -24.11 47.36 3.90
N LYS A 5 -23.70 48.06 2.84
CA LYS A 5 -23.21 47.48 1.58
C LYS A 5 -21.83 46.90 1.88
N VAL A 6 -21.73 45.57 2.00
CA VAL A 6 -20.45 44.87 2.08
C VAL A 6 -19.79 44.94 0.69
N PRO A 7 -18.49 45.28 0.57
CA PRO A 7 -17.84 45.42 -0.74
C PRO A 7 -17.76 44.06 -1.46
N ALA A 8 -18.18 44.03 -2.71
CA ALA A 8 -18.20 42.83 -3.56
C ALA A 8 -16.80 42.26 -3.88
N GLU A 9 -15.72 43.02 -3.62
CA GLU A 9 -14.35 42.59 -3.89
C GLU A 9 -13.79 41.55 -2.90
N GLN A 10 -14.28 41.48 -1.66
CA GLN A 10 -13.82 40.47 -0.70
C GLN A 10 -14.44 39.08 -0.92
N LYS A 11 -15.57 39.00 -1.66
CA LYS A 11 -16.26 37.73 -1.94
C LYS A 11 -15.61 36.97 -3.12
N ALA A 12 -14.97 37.69 -4.04
CA ALA A 12 -14.31 37.10 -5.20
C ALA A 12 -12.96 36.43 -4.87
N ALA A 13 -12.20 36.98 -3.92
CA ALA A 13 -10.89 36.42 -3.54
C ALA A 13 -10.99 35.10 -2.73
N ALA A 14 -12.07 34.90 -1.98
CA ALA A 14 -12.28 33.68 -1.19
C ALA A 14 -12.72 32.48 -2.06
N ALA A 15 -13.45 32.73 -3.15
CA ALA A 15 -13.95 31.68 -4.04
C ALA A 15 -12.80 30.99 -4.81
N GLY A 16 -11.82 31.75 -5.30
CA GLY A 16 -10.65 31.21 -6.00
C GLY A 16 -9.69 30.40 -5.13
N SER A 17 -9.68 30.62 -3.81
CA SER A 17 -8.81 29.90 -2.87
C SER A 17 -9.37 28.55 -2.43
N SER A 18 -10.69 28.36 -2.44
CA SER A 18 -11.34 27.15 -1.90
C SER A 18 -11.31 25.96 -2.87
N SER A 19 -11.44 26.21 -4.18
CA SER A 19 -11.32 25.20 -5.24
C SER A 19 -9.90 24.62 -5.32
N HIS A 20 -8.87 25.48 -5.26
CA HIS A 20 -7.49 25.03 -5.21
C HIS A 20 -7.17 24.23 -3.94
N GLY A 21 -7.79 24.58 -2.82
CA GLY A 21 -7.58 23.88 -1.54
C GLY A 21 -8.14 22.46 -1.52
N ILE A 22 -9.24 22.17 -2.21
CA ILE A 22 -9.80 20.80 -2.22
C ILE A 22 -9.18 19.91 -3.31
N ALA A 23 -8.78 20.50 -4.44
CA ALA A 23 -8.01 19.79 -5.46
C ALA A 23 -6.64 19.33 -4.92
N SER A 24 -5.97 20.14 -4.09
CA SER A 24 -4.73 19.72 -3.43
C SER A 24 -4.94 18.56 -2.46
N LEU A 25 -6.03 18.55 -1.70
CA LEU A 25 -6.38 17.43 -0.81
C LEU A 25 -6.66 16.14 -1.59
N PHE A 26 -7.25 16.25 -2.79
CA PHE A 26 -7.38 15.11 -3.69
C PHE A 26 -6.02 14.57 -4.14
N LEU A 27 -5.08 15.44 -4.53
CA LEU A 27 -3.73 15.00 -4.91
C LEU A 27 -2.97 14.38 -3.73
N GLU A 28 -3.12 14.92 -2.52
CA GLU A 28 -2.61 14.31 -1.29
C GLU A 28 -3.21 12.91 -1.09
N MET A 29 -4.54 12.75 -1.25
CA MET A 29 -5.21 11.44 -1.18
C MET A 29 -4.63 10.45 -2.19
N GLN A 30 -4.42 10.87 -3.44
CA GLN A 30 -3.80 10.02 -4.47
C GLN A 30 -2.35 9.66 -4.16
N SER A 31 -1.61 10.54 -3.47
CA SER A 31 -0.26 10.23 -2.97
C SER A 31 -0.31 9.15 -1.88
N LYS A 32 -1.29 9.23 -0.96
CA LYS A 32 -1.50 8.21 0.07
C LYS A 32 -1.93 6.88 -0.53
N SER A 33 -2.78 6.89 -1.55
CA SER A 33 -3.10 5.70 -2.36
C SER A 33 -1.86 5.04 -2.95
N ALA A 34 -0.91 5.82 -3.50
CA ALA A 34 0.33 5.26 -4.04
C ALA A 34 1.23 4.67 -2.95
N GLN A 35 1.28 5.30 -1.76
CA GLN A 35 1.99 4.77 -0.61
C GLN A 35 1.40 3.43 -0.14
N TRP A 36 0.07 3.33 -0.12
CA TRP A 36 -0.64 2.08 0.19
C TRP A 36 -0.20 0.94 -0.74
N TYR A 37 -0.25 1.15 -2.05
CA TYR A 37 0.17 0.14 -3.03
C TYR A 37 1.64 -0.27 -2.86
N ASN A 38 2.53 0.66 -2.56
CA ASN A 38 3.93 0.33 -2.29
C ASN A 38 4.08 -0.55 -1.05
N LYS A 39 3.29 -0.27 0.01
CA LYS A 39 3.27 -1.07 1.23
C LYS A 39 2.67 -2.46 1.01
N GLU A 40 1.64 -2.60 0.17
CA GLU A 40 1.13 -3.92 -0.21
C GLU A 40 2.20 -4.75 -0.93
N ARG A 41 2.97 -4.12 -1.82
CA ARG A 41 4.07 -4.78 -2.53
C ARG A 41 5.21 -5.19 -1.61
N GLU A 42 5.55 -4.34 -0.64
CA GLU A 42 6.48 -4.67 0.44
C GLU A 42 5.99 -5.87 1.26
N GLY A 43 4.70 -5.86 1.64
CA GLY A 43 4.09 -6.96 2.38
C GLY A 43 4.14 -8.30 1.66
N ILE A 44 3.85 -8.31 0.35
CA ILE A 44 3.99 -9.53 -0.47
C ILE A 44 5.44 -10.04 -0.43
N ALA A 45 6.43 -9.17 -0.63
CA ALA A 45 7.83 -9.56 -0.62
C ALA A 45 8.27 -10.12 0.75
N LEU A 46 7.81 -9.53 1.85
CA LEU A 46 8.08 -10.00 3.21
C LEU A 46 7.44 -11.38 3.47
N ILE A 47 6.20 -11.59 3.03
CA ILE A 47 5.50 -12.89 3.17
C ILE A 47 6.19 -13.98 2.35
N GLU A 48 6.63 -13.67 1.11
CA GLU A 48 7.37 -14.60 0.27
C GLU A 48 8.76 -14.93 0.88
N GLY A 49 9.44 -13.94 1.44
CA GLY A 49 10.68 -14.12 2.20
C GLY A 49 10.46 -15.02 3.41
N PHE A 50 9.43 -14.75 4.21
CA PHE A 50 9.05 -15.54 5.37
C PHE A 50 8.75 -16.99 4.97
N GLN A 51 7.99 -17.21 3.90
CA GLN A 51 7.71 -18.55 3.37
C GLN A 51 9.00 -19.30 3.01
N THR A 52 9.96 -18.61 2.38
CA THR A 52 11.24 -19.20 1.98
C THR A 52 12.07 -19.60 3.21
N ALA A 53 12.22 -18.70 4.18
CA ALA A 53 12.95 -18.96 5.42
C ALA A 53 12.30 -20.09 6.24
N LEU A 54 10.97 -20.10 6.29
CA LEU A 54 10.20 -21.08 7.05
C LEU A 54 10.30 -22.48 6.45
N ASN A 55 10.24 -22.60 5.12
CA ASN A 55 10.44 -23.89 4.45
C ASN A 55 11.88 -24.42 4.68
N ALA A 56 12.90 -23.54 4.64
CA ALA A 56 14.27 -23.94 4.95
C ALA A 56 14.40 -24.51 6.38
N CYS A 57 13.73 -23.91 7.36
CA CYS A 57 13.69 -24.44 8.73
C CYS A 57 12.99 -25.81 8.80
N ARG A 58 11.89 -26.00 8.06
CA ARG A 58 11.13 -27.27 8.03
C ARG A 58 11.90 -28.40 7.38
N ASP A 59 12.59 -28.13 6.28
CA ASP A 59 13.35 -29.13 5.52
C ASP A 59 14.51 -29.71 6.33
N GLU A 60 15.11 -28.93 7.24
CA GLU A 60 16.17 -29.40 8.15
C GLU A 60 15.63 -30.12 9.40
N LEU A 61 14.43 -29.75 9.87
CA LEU A 61 13.76 -30.40 11.00
C LEU A 61 13.16 -31.76 10.62
N GLN A 62 13.02 -32.08 9.31
CA GLN A 62 12.64 -33.42 8.89
C GLN A 62 13.79 -34.40 9.18
N PRO A 63 13.57 -35.43 10.03
CA PRO A 63 14.57 -36.46 10.22
C PRO A 63 14.83 -37.15 8.87
N MET A 64 16.09 -37.26 8.49
CA MET A 64 16.56 -38.15 7.41
C MET A 64 16.28 -39.61 7.80
N ASP A 65 15.01 -40.03 7.81
CA ASP A 65 14.62 -41.44 7.80
C ASP A 65 14.74 -41.96 6.37
N GLY A 66 15.99 -42.08 5.89
CA GLY A 66 16.26 -42.48 4.52
C GLY A 66 17.73 -42.41 4.14
N ALA A 67 18.57 -43.19 4.80
CA ALA A 67 19.92 -43.46 4.32
C ALA A 67 19.88 -43.94 2.86
N SER A 68 20.49 -43.17 1.96
CA SER A 68 21.10 -43.72 0.75
C SER A 68 22.51 -43.16 0.64
N THR A 69 23.41 -43.81 1.37
CA THR A 69 24.84 -43.86 1.10
C THR A 69 25.08 -44.08 -0.40
N ASN A 70 25.57 -43.06 -1.10
CA ASN A 70 26.48 -43.20 -2.24
C ASN A 70 26.98 -41.82 -2.69
N SER A 71 28.10 -41.38 -2.12
CA SER A 71 29.02 -40.46 -2.81
C SER A 71 30.44 -40.71 -2.29
N ALA A 72 30.98 -41.87 -2.68
CA ALA A 72 32.41 -42.10 -2.58
C ALA A 72 33.13 -41.29 -3.67
N SER A 73 34.10 -40.47 -3.22
CA SER A 73 35.40 -40.22 -3.86
C SER A 73 35.43 -39.60 -5.27
N MET A 74 35.93 -38.36 -5.36
CA MET A 74 37.21 -38.08 -6.05
C MET A 74 37.85 -36.78 -5.51
N ARG A 75 39.10 -36.90 -5.08
CA ARG A 75 40.05 -35.79 -4.81
C ARG A 75 40.67 -35.32 -6.13
N ALA A 76 40.92 -34.02 -6.30
CA ALA A 76 42.19 -33.47 -6.80
C ALA A 76 42.20 -31.93 -6.88
N GLY A 77 43.20 -31.30 -6.26
CA GLY A 77 44.04 -30.30 -6.95
C GLY A 77 43.83 -28.79 -6.69
N SER A 78 44.85 -28.23 -6.03
CA SER A 78 45.53 -26.95 -6.34
C SER A 78 45.02 -25.61 -5.78
N ASP A 79 46.01 -24.86 -5.30
CA ASP A 79 46.01 -23.57 -4.63
C ASP A 79 45.60 -22.36 -5.52
N ASP A 80 45.18 -21.30 -4.82
CA ASP A 80 45.69 -19.91 -4.91
C ASP A 80 44.80 -18.75 -5.44
N HIS A 81 44.89 -17.64 -4.67
CA HIS A 81 44.58 -16.23 -4.91
C HIS A 81 43.18 -15.67 -5.31
N THR A 82 42.54 -15.06 -4.30
CA THR A 82 41.97 -13.69 -4.25
C THR A 82 41.41 -12.97 -5.51
N LYS A 83 40.10 -12.66 -5.37
CA LYS A 83 39.44 -11.34 -5.49
C LYS A 83 38.80 -10.88 -6.82
N HIS A 84 37.50 -10.56 -6.64
CA HIS A 84 36.62 -9.65 -7.37
C HIS A 84 36.02 -10.11 -8.70
N ALA A 85 34.81 -10.66 -8.60
CA ALA A 85 33.71 -10.28 -9.49
C ALA A 85 32.39 -10.42 -8.71
N MET A 86 31.67 -9.31 -8.55
CA MET A 86 30.22 -9.36 -8.33
C MET A 86 29.57 -10.10 -9.51
N ALA A 87 28.47 -10.79 -9.20
CA ALA A 87 27.58 -11.52 -10.09
C ALA A 87 27.97 -12.98 -10.37
N SER A 88 27.26 -13.90 -9.70
CA SER A 88 26.66 -15.04 -10.40
C SER A 88 25.43 -15.52 -9.63
N PHE A 89 24.25 -15.28 -10.21
CA PHE A 89 23.06 -16.09 -9.94
C PHE A 89 23.37 -17.52 -10.43
N ALA A 90 22.89 -18.51 -9.66
CA ALA A 90 22.88 -19.96 -9.93
C ALA A 90 24.13 -20.77 -9.54
N GLY A 91 23.92 -21.82 -8.73
CA GLY A 91 24.94 -22.82 -8.47
C GLY A 91 24.66 -23.89 -7.40
N LEU A 92 23.54 -24.60 -7.50
CA LEU A 92 23.41 -26.05 -7.22
C LEU A 92 23.94 -26.61 -5.86
N GLY A 93 23.02 -26.79 -4.91
CA GLY A 93 23.14 -27.85 -3.88
C GLY A 93 24.11 -27.62 -2.72
N GLY A 94 24.13 -26.43 -2.13
CA GLY A 94 24.99 -26.13 -0.97
C GLY A 94 24.24 -25.38 0.12
N ASN A 95 23.92 -26.11 1.20
CA ASN A 95 23.64 -25.65 2.57
C ASN A 95 22.97 -24.26 2.67
N SER A 96 21.64 -24.19 2.57
CA SER A 96 20.90 -23.07 3.14
C SER A 96 21.10 -23.13 4.65
N GLN A 97 22.15 -22.48 5.15
CA GLN A 97 22.41 -22.44 6.57
C GLN A 97 21.16 -21.93 7.28
N MET A 98 20.60 -22.77 8.17
CA MET A 98 19.50 -22.45 9.08
C MET A 98 19.69 -21.03 9.63
N ASP A 99 18.76 -20.13 9.31
CA ASP A 99 18.65 -18.88 10.04
C ASP A 99 17.22 -18.74 10.58
N PRO A 100 16.92 -19.37 11.73
CA PRO A 100 15.64 -19.19 12.40
C PRO A 100 15.40 -17.74 12.80
N LEU A 101 16.47 -16.98 13.06
CA LEU A 101 16.37 -15.56 13.39
C LEU A 101 15.87 -14.78 12.17
N LEU A 102 16.29 -15.14 10.96
CA LEU A 102 15.74 -14.54 9.73
C LEU A 102 14.22 -14.79 9.61
N ALA A 103 13.74 -16.00 9.92
CA ALA A 103 12.30 -16.29 9.88
C ALA A 103 11.52 -15.48 10.94
N GLU A 104 12.09 -15.34 12.14
CA GLU A 104 11.52 -14.51 13.22
C GLU A 104 11.52 -13.01 12.86
N ASP A 105 12.62 -12.49 12.33
CA ASP A 105 12.74 -11.10 11.90
C ASP A 105 11.76 -10.77 10.77
N LEU A 106 11.62 -11.66 9.79
CA LEU A 106 10.64 -11.50 8.71
C LEU A 106 9.21 -11.57 9.24
N PHE A 107 8.93 -12.48 10.16
CA PHE A 107 7.61 -12.54 10.80
C PHE A 107 7.29 -11.26 11.57
N ALA A 108 8.24 -10.72 12.34
CA ALA A 108 8.09 -9.47 13.07
C ALA A 108 7.85 -8.29 12.11
N GLN A 109 8.61 -8.21 11.01
CA GLN A 109 8.41 -7.19 9.97
C GLN A 109 7.02 -7.28 9.33
N VAL A 110 6.56 -8.48 8.99
CA VAL A 110 5.21 -8.66 8.45
C VAL A 110 4.13 -8.20 9.44
N LYS A 111 4.30 -8.49 10.74
CA LYS A 111 3.36 -8.03 11.77
C LYS A 111 3.40 -6.51 11.96
N ALA A 112 4.57 -5.88 11.80
CA ALA A 112 4.71 -4.43 11.90
C ALA A 112 3.96 -3.68 10.79
N LEU A 113 3.75 -4.29 9.62
CA LEU A 113 2.97 -3.69 8.52
C LEU A 113 1.58 -3.22 8.97
N LYS A 114 0.95 -3.91 9.93
CA LYS A 114 -0.34 -3.50 10.47
C LYS A 114 -0.33 -2.04 10.95
N GLN A 115 0.73 -1.64 11.65
CA GLN A 115 0.89 -0.29 12.14
C GLN A 115 1.12 0.70 10.98
N ASP A 116 1.95 0.33 10.00
CA ASP A 116 2.20 1.17 8.83
C ASP A 116 0.91 1.50 8.05
N PHE A 117 0.02 0.52 7.88
CA PHE A 117 -1.27 0.74 7.23
C PHE A 117 -2.25 1.56 8.09
N ASP A 118 -2.20 1.38 9.42
CA ASP A 118 -3.04 2.14 10.36
C ASP A 118 -2.66 3.63 10.33
N GLU A 119 -1.37 3.95 10.42
CA GLU A 119 -0.85 5.32 10.30
C GLU A 119 -1.26 5.96 8.97
N LEU A 120 -1.21 5.20 7.87
CA LEU A 120 -1.61 5.68 6.56
C LEU A 120 -3.13 5.97 6.49
N LEU A 121 -3.94 5.13 7.14
CA LEU A 121 -5.38 5.32 7.21
C LEU A 121 -5.75 6.53 8.07
N GLU A 122 -5.06 6.77 9.19
CA GLU A 122 -5.20 7.98 10.01
C GLU A 122 -4.97 9.25 9.20
N GLU A 123 -3.91 9.28 8.38
CA GLU A 123 -3.63 10.42 7.49
C GLU A 123 -4.76 10.64 6.45
N MET A 124 -5.36 9.56 5.95
CA MET A 124 -6.51 9.64 5.03
C MET A 124 -7.78 10.14 5.74
N TYR A 125 -8.01 9.78 7.00
CA TYR A 125 -9.07 10.36 7.82
C TYR A 125 -8.91 11.87 7.99
N ASP A 126 -7.67 12.33 8.22
CA ASP A 126 -7.37 13.75 8.34
C ASP A 126 -7.58 14.50 7.02
N LEU A 127 -7.24 13.89 5.89
CA LEU A 127 -7.58 14.42 4.56
C LEU A 127 -9.08 14.58 4.37
N HIS A 128 -9.86 13.56 4.71
CA HIS A 128 -11.32 13.61 4.62
C HIS A 128 -11.93 14.69 5.53
N ARG A 129 -11.41 14.84 6.77
CA ARG A 129 -11.84 15.89 7.72
C ARG A 129 -11.56 17.30 7.18
N ARG A 130 -10.37 17.51 6.58
CA ARG A 130 -10.02 18.76 5.90
C ARG A 130 -10.93 19.02 4.70
N ALA A 131 -11.16 18.00 3.87
CA ALA A 131 -12.03 18.11 2.69
C ALA A 131 -13.48 18.46 3.06
N ARG A 132 -14.01 17.87 4.14
CA ARG A 132 -15.34 18.23 4.68
C ARG A 132 -15.45 19.71 5.03
N THR A 133 -14.41 20.24 5.68
CA THR A 133 -14.37 21.66 6.08
C THR A 133 -14.37 22.58 4.86
N VAL A 134 -13.60 22.24 3.83
CA VAL A 134 -13.58 23.01 2.57
C VAL A 134 -14.93 22.93 1.85
N ALA A 135 -15.53 21.74 1.72
CA ALA A 135 -16.83 21.58 1.06
C ALA A 135 -17.96 22.36 1.74
N LEU A 136 -18.02 22.36 3.08
CA LEU A 136 -19.03 23.10 3.85
C LEU A 136 -18.89 24.62 3.72
N THR A 137 -17.65 25.11 3.66
CA THR A 137 -17.38 26.56 3.52
C THR A 137 -17.64 27.06 2.11
N SER A 138 -17.40 26.23 1.08
CA SER A 138 -17.72 26.54 -0.32
C SER A 138 -19.23 26.51 -0.63
N SER A 139 -20.00 25.62 0.02
CA SER A 139 -21.47 25.52 -0.20
C SER A 139 -22.27 26.75 0.27
N SER A 140 -21.64 27.67 1.01
CA SER A 140 -22.29 28.87 1.55
C SER A 140 -22.30 30.08 0.58
N GLY A 141 -21.70 29.93 -0.61
CA GLY A 141 -21.62 30.98 -1.62
C GLY A 141 -21.97 30.47 -3.02
N ASP A 142 -23.13 30.89 -3.53
CA ASP A 142 -23.63 30.73 -4.90
C ASP A 142 -23.83 29.29 -5.42
N GLY A 143 -25.11 28.91 -5.50
CA GLY A 143 -25.57 27.86 -6.39
C GLY A 143 -25.52 28.37 -7.83
N ALA A 144 -24.44 28.07 -8.53
CA ALA A 144 -24.41 28.07 -9.98
C ALA A 144 -24.29 26.61 -10.43
N ASP A 145 -25.39 26.08 -10.96
CA ASP A 145 -25.44 24.82 -11.72
C ASP A 145 -24.48 24.93 -12.91
N THR A 146 -23.23 24.50 -12.75
CA THR A 146 -22.34 24.22 -13.87
C THR A 146 -22.47 22.76 -14.26
N ALA A 147 -23.44 22.51 -15.15
CA ALA A 147 -23.66 21.22 -15.75
C ALA A 147 -22.38 20.70 -16.47
N GLY A 148 -21.84 19.59 -15.97
CA GLY A 148 -21.23 18.54 -16.79
C GLY A 148 -19.70 18.52 -16.96
N VAL A 149 -18.96 19.60 -16.72
CA VAL A 149 -17.50 19.64 -17.02
C VAL A 149 -16.62 20.03 -15.83
N THR A 150 -17.12 20.81 -14.87
CA THR A 150 -16.33 21.29 -13.73
C THR A 150 -16.58 20.47 -12.49
N LEU A 151 -15.51 19.91 -11.89
CA LEU A 151 -15.59 19.26 -10.57
C LEU A 151 -15.82 20.32 -9.49
N THR A 152 -16.90 20.15 -8.76
CA THR A 152 -17.25 21.02 -7.63
C THR A 152 -16.55 20.53 -6.36
N PRO A 153 -16.41 21.39 -5.32
CA PRO A 153 -15.86 20.94 -4.04
C PRO A 153 -16.61 19.77 -3.41
N ILE A 154 -17.93 19.66 -3.62
CA ILE A 154 -18.67 18.51 -3.11
C ILE A 154 -18.31 17.20 -3.83
N ASP A 155 -17.99 17.25 -5.13
CA ASP A 155 -17.55 16.08 -5.89
C ASP A 155 -16.21 15.53 -5.36
N TYR A 156 -15.26 16.43 -5.06
CA TYR A 156 -13.98 16.04 -4.45
C TYR A 156 -14.17 15.44 -3.06
N PHE A 157 -14.99 16.05 -2.23
CA PHE A 157 -15.27 15.55 -0.88
C PHE A 157 -15.91 14.15 -0.93
N GLN A 158 -16.91 13.95 -1.79
CA GLN A 158 -17.56 12.66 -1.98
C GLN A 158 -16.58 11.60 -2.47
N PHE A 159 -15.71 11.95 -3.43
CA PHE A 159 -14.70 11.04 -3.93
C PHE A 159 -13.69 10.65 -2.85
N ILE A 160 -13.15 11.62 -2.10
CA ILE A 160 -12.22 11.34 -0.98
C ILE A 160 -12.89 10.44 0.06
N GLY A 161 -14.17 10.66 0.38
CA GLY A 161 -14.92 9.82 1.31
C GLY A 161 -15.13 8.39 0.80
N GLN A 162 -15.39 8.21 -0.51
CA GLN A 162 -15.51 6.89 -1.12
C GLN A 162 -14.18 6.13 -1.13
N GLU A 163 -13.09 6.80 -1.49
CA GLU A 163 -11.76 6.19 -1.46
C GLU A 163 -11.37 5.80 -0.02
N LEU A 164 -11.61 6.68 0.96
CA LEU A 164 -11.35 6.38 2.37
C LEU A 164 -12.11 5.13 2.84
N ALA A 165 -13.40 5.02 2.53
CA ALA A 165 -14.18 3.84 2.88
C ALA A 165 -13.64 2.55 2.22
N ALA A 166 -13.11 2.64 1.00
CA ALA A 166 -12.45 1.51 0.34
C ALA A 166 -11.14 1.12 1.06
N TYR A 167 -10.34 2.10 1.49
CA TYR A 167 -9.12 1.86 2.27
C TYR A 167 -9.39 1.33 3.67
N GLU A 168 -10.49 1.74 4.32
CA GLU A 168 -10.94 1.15 5.59
C GLU A 168 -11.26 -0.35 5.44
N ALA A 169 -11.98 -0.71 4.37
CA ALA A 169 -12.29 -2.10 4.08
C ALA A 169 -11.02 -2.90 3.73
N GLU A 170 -10.11 -2.31 2.97
CA GLU A 170 -8.82 -2.93 2.63
C GLU A 170 -7.94 -3.10 3.88
N TYR A 171 -7.94 -2.14 4.81
CA TYR A 171 -7.26 -2.27 6.09
C TYR A 171 -7.75 -3.48 6.89
N GLN A 172 -9.08 -3.62 7.03
CA GLN A 172 -9.68 -4.75 7.75
C GLN A 172 -9.33 -6.10 7.09
N HIS A 173 -9.25 -6.11 5.77
CA HIS A 173 -8.81 -7.29 5.02
C HIS A 173 -7.35 -7.62 5.30
N VAL A 174 -6.45 -6.64 5.17
CA VAL A 174 -5.03 -6.76 5.50
C VAL A 174 -4.83 -7.24 6.93
N GLU A 175 -5.54 -6.66 7.90
CA GLU A 175 -5.49 -7.04 9.31
C GLU A 175 -5.87 -8.52 9.49
N ALA A 176 -6.97 -8.96 8.89
CA ALA A 176 -7.39 -10.35 8.94
C ALA A 176 -6.36 -11.32 8.31
N LEU A 177 -5.74 -10.91 7.19
CA LEU A 177 -4.68 -11.69 6.55
C LEU A 177 -3.44 -11.81 7.44
N LEU A 178 -3.02 -10.71 8.08
CA LEU A 178 -1.90 -10.70 9.00
C LEU A 178 -2.18 -11.54 10.24
N GLU A 179 -3.39 -11.53 10.79
CA GLU A 179 -3.78 -12.34 11.95
C GLU A 179 -3.69 -13.86 11.69
N MET A 180 -3.97 -14.29 10.46
CA MET A 180 -3.84 -15.69 10.07
C MET A 180 -2.38 -16.19 10.00
N MET A 181 -1.39 -15.28 9.95
CA MET A 181 0.01 -15.66 9.90
C MET A 181 0.54 -16.18 11.24
N SER A 182 1.17 -17.35 11.19
CA SER A 182 1.85 -18.04 12.29
C SER A 182 3.00 -18.90 11.74
N PHE A 183 3.88 -19.43 12.61
CA PHE A 183 4.92 -20.37 12.19
C PHE A 183 4.39 -21.76 11.77
N GLU A 184 3.16 -22.09 12.18
CA GLU A 184 2.51 -23.36 11.85
C GLU A 184 1.79 -23.32 10.50
N ILE A 185 1.69 -22.13 9.88
CA ILE A 185 0.98 -21.95 8.62
C ILE A 185 1.55 -22.83 7.50
N SER A 186 0.69 -23.55 6.79
CA SER A 186 1.13 -24.36 5.64
C SER A 186 1.55 -23.49 4.46
N THR A 187 2.43 -24.02 3.61
CA THR A 187 2.83 -23.34 2.35
C THR A 187 1.64 -23.05 1.45
N ALA A 188 0.61 -23.92 1.45
CA ALA A 188 -0.62 -23.69 0.70
C ALA A 188 -1.40 -22.48 1.26
N GLN A 189 -1.56 -22.39 2.59
CA GLN A 189 -2.20 -21.25 3.24
C GLN A 189 -1.43 -19.95 2.98
N LEU A 190 -0.09 -19.95 3.04
CA LEU A 190 0.73 -18.77 2.71
C LEU A 190 0.52 -18.31 1.27
N ARG A 191 0.47 -19.23 0.31
CA ARG A 191 0.16 -18.88 -1.10
C ARG A 191 -1.23 -18.29 -1.24
N THR A 192 -2.22 -18.83 -0.53
CA THR A 192 -3.57 -18.26 -0.50
C THR A 192 -3.58 -16.86 0.09
N LEU A 193 -2.82 -16.61 1.18
CA LEU A 193 -2.65 -15.27 1.74
C LEU A 193 -2.05 -14.30 0.71
N VAL A 194 -0.96 -14.67 0.06
CA VAL A 194 -0.30 -13.83 -0.97
C VAL A 194 -1.27 -13.50 -2.12
N ILE A 195 -2.01 -14.49 -2.62
CA ILE A 195 -3.02 -14.28 -3.66
C ILE A 195 -4.09 -13.31 -3.16
N SER A 196 -4.66 -13.56 -1.98
CA SER A 196 -5.72 -12.74 -1.39
C SER A 196 -5.27 -11.30 -1.10
N TRP A 197 -4.00 -11.11 -0.75
CA TRP A 197 -3.40 -9.80 -0.55
C TRP A 197 -3.20 -9.08 -1.89
N SER A 198 -2.73 -9.79 -2.91
CA SER A 198 -2.42 -9.20 -4.22
C SER A 198 -3.64 -8.70 -5.01
N THR A 199 -4.84 -9.12 -4.62
CA THR A 199 -6.08 -8.79 -5.33
C THR A 199 -6.72 -7.47 -4.90
N SER A 200 -6.33 -6.91 -3.74
CA SER A 200 -6.89 -5.69 -3.12
C SER A 200 -8.39 -5.47 -3.42
N PRO A 201 -9.27 -6.36 -2.92
CA PRO A 201 -10.61 -6.57 -3.46
C PRO A 201 -11.55 -5.35 -3.33
N PHE A 202 -11.23 -4.39 -2.47
CA PHE A 202 -12.06 -3.21 -2.24
C PHE A 202 -11.64 -1.99 -3.06
N LEU A 203 -10.39 -1.95 -3.52
CA LEU A 203 -9.86 -0.83 -4.29
C LEU A 203 -10.33 -0.90 -5.75
N ASN A 204 -10.91 0.19 -6.25
CA ASN A 204 -11.35 0.31 -7.64
C ASN A 204 -10.46 1.29 -8.44
N PRO A 205 -9.32 0.82 -9.00
CA PRO A 205 -8.39 1.70 -9.69
C PRO A 205 -8.97 2.29 -10.98
N ALA A 206 -10.07 1.75 -11.52
CA ALA A 206 -10.76 2.37 -12.66
C ALA A 206 -11.46 3.66 -12.25
N GLN A 207 -12.18 3.63 -11.12
CA GLN A 207 -12.86 4.80 -10.55
C GLN A 207 -11.87 5.94 -10.24
N SER A 208 -10.75 5.63 -9.57
CA SER A 208 -9.74 6.65 -9.24
C SER A 208 -9.10 7.25 -10.51
N ARG A 209 -8.86 6.44 -11.55
CA ARG A 209 -8.35 6.94 -12.86
C ARG A 209 -9.36 7.84 -13.57
N GLU A 210 -10.65 7.50 -13.56
CA GLU A 210 -11.68 8.31 -14.17
C GLU A 210 -11.84 9.66 -13.48
N PHE A 211 -11.80 9.68 -12.15
CA PHE A 211 -11.84 10.92 -11.39
C PHE A 211 -10.61 11.80 -11.67
N ARG A 212 -9.41 11.19 -11.71
CA ARG A 212 -8.17 11.91 -12.06
C ARG A 212 -8.24 12.55 -13.45
N LYS A 213 -8.74 11.83 -14.46
CA LYS A 213 -8.94 12.40 -15.80
C LYS A 213 -9.83 13.65 -15.77
N ARG A 214 -10.92 13.62 -15.01
CA ARG A 214 -11.80 14.78 -14.83
C ARG A 214 -11.08 15.93 -14.12
N HIS A 215 -10.31 15.64 -13.09
CA HIS A 215 -9.47 16.63 -12.41
C HIS A 215 -8.50 17.32 -13.38
N ASP A 216 -7.80 16.55 -14.21
CA ASP A 216 -6.78 17.08 -15.12
C ASP A 216 -7.40 17.95 -16.23
N VAL A 217 -8.58 17.57 -16.74
CA VAL A 217 -9.32 18.38 -17.73
C VAL A 217 -9.75 19.74 -17.14
N VAL A 218 -10.13 19.76 -15.86
CA VAL A 218 -10.53 21.01 -15.17
C VAL A 218 -9.34 21.93 -14.91
N HIS A 219 -8.15 21.39 -14.65
CA HIS A 219 -6.96 22.17 -14.27
C HIS A 219 -5.98 22.44 -15.43
N SER A 220 -6.25 21.90 -16.64
CA SER A 220 -5.47 22.17 -17.85
C SER A 220 -6.04 23.31 -18.72
N ASN A 221 -7.21 23.82 -18.37
CA ASN A 221 -7.88 24.97 -19.00
C ASN A 221 -7.74 26.23 -18.13
#